data_AF-A0AAU2KA21-F1
#
_entry.id   AF-A0AAU2KA21-F1
#
_cell.length_a   1.000
_cell.length_b   1.000
_cell.length_c   1.000
_cell.angle_alpha   90.00
_cell.angle_beta   90.00
_cell.angle_gamma   90.00
#
_symmetry.space_group_name_H-M   'P 1'
#
loop_
_entity.id
_entity.type
_entity.pdbx_description
1 polymer ?
#
loop_
_entity_poly.entity_id
_entity_poly.type
_entity_poly.pdbx_seq_one_letter_code
_entity_poly.pdbx_strand_id
1 'polypeptide(L)'
;MSQNFQPPAPDSFTEAPAAPAPARSGNIGLGIVAAVVAALVAAAAYGGIMNAIDREVGYAAIGVGLLVGLAAGKLGGRNPVLPVISAVLSIGAVYLGQLFFIALVMADYGKIGVGDVLSQVGIGGLNDLWKENADFMSYVFLGIGGFAAFGAAKKVSD
;
A
#
# COMPACT_ATOMS: atom_id res chain seq x y z
N MET A 1 -36.52 10.71 -65.87
CA MET A 1 -35.54 10.15 -64.90
C MET A 1 -34.90 11.33 -64.20
N SER A 2 -35.35 11.66 -63.00
CA SER A 2 -34.80 12.75 -62.18
C SER A 2 -33.66 12.19 -61.33
N GLN A 3 -32.42 12.57 -61.65
CA GLN A 3 -31.24 12.26 -60.85
C GLN A 3 -31.29 13.13 -59.58
N ASN A 4 -31.46 12.48 -58.42
CA ASN A 4 -31.31 13.14 -57.12
C ASN A 4 -29.82 13.42 -56.90
N PHE A 5 -29.41 14.67 -57.06
CA PHE A 5 -28.07 15.11 -56.68
C PHE A 5 -28.08 15.42 -55.19
N GLN A 6 -27.63 14.46 -54.38
CA GLN A 6 -27.41 14.68 -52.96
C GLN A 6 -25.97 15.18 -52.77
N PRO A 7 -25.75 16.43 -52.32
CA PRO A 7 -24.41 16.93 -52.10
C PRO A 7 -23.70 16.07 -51.03
N PRO A 8 -22.37 15.86 -51.15
CA PRO A 8 -21.61 15.14 -50.14
C PRO A 8 -21.72 15.86 -48.79
N ALA A 9 -22.02 15.10 -47.73
CA ALA A 9 -22.08 15.65 -46.38
C ALA A 9 -20.70 16.22 -45.99
N PRO A 10 -20.64 17.39 -45.34
CA PRO A 10 -19.37 17.98 -44.94
C PRO A 10 -18.63 17.07 -43.96
N ASP A 11 -17.36 16.81 -44.24
CA ASP A 11 -16.40 16.16 -43.34
C ASP A 11 -16.11 17.07 -42.14
N SER A 12 -17.06 17.17 -41.21
CA SER A 12 -16.93 18.03 -40.02
C SER A 12 -17.06 17.24 -38.72
N PHE A 13 -16.38 16.11 -38.65
CA PHE A 13 -16.08 15.43 -37.37
C PHE A 13 -14.60 15.57 -37.06
N THR A 14 -14.13 16.80 -36.89
CA THR A 14 -12.93 17.03 -36.08
C THR A 14 -13.35 16.79 -34.63
N GLU A 15 -12.99 15.62 -34.09
CA GLU A 15 -13.22 15.28 -32.69
C GLU A 15 -12.66 16.41 -31.81
N ALA A 16 -13.53 17.12 -31.09
CA ALA A 16 -13.09 18.18 -30.20
C ALA A 16 -12.12 17.58 -29.16
N PRO A 17 -10.97 18.22 -28.87
CA PRO A 17 -10.04 17.72 -27.88
C PRO A 17 -10.79 17.43 -26.58
N ALA A 18 -10.68 16.20 -26.08
CA ALA A 18 -11.33 15.82 -24.82
C ALA A 18 -10.95 16.83 -23.74
N ALA A 19 -11.96 17.39 -23.07
CA ALA A 19 -11.73 18.35 -22.00
C ALA A 19 -10.79 17.72 -20.95
N PRO A 20 -9.74 18.42 -20.50
CA PRO A 20 -8.82 17.87 -19.51
C PRO A 20 -9.61 17.49 -18.26
N ALA A 21 -9.38 16.26 -17.78
CA ALA A 21 -10.05 15.77 -16.58
C ALA A 21 -9.86 16.76 -15.42
N PRO A 22 -10.90 17.02 -14.60
CA PRO A 22 -10.79 17.94 -13.48
C PRO A 22 -9.63 17.52 -12.58
N ALA A 23 -8.71 18.45 -12.34
CA ALA A 23 -7.57 18.21 -11.46
C ALA A 23 -8.10 17.82 -10.07
N ARG A 24 -7.75 16.62 -9.59
CA ARG A 24 -8.07 16.22 -8.22
C ARG A 24 -7.33 17.13 -7.24
N SER A 25 -8.06 18.05 -6.64
CA SER A 25 -7.60 18.80 -5.47
C SER A 25 -7.60 17.87 -4.27
N GLY A 26 -6.43 17.68 -3.66
CA GLY A 26 -6.27 16.92 -2.43
C GLY A 26 -5.35 17.66 -1.47
N ASN A 27 -5.33 17.21 -0.22
CA ASN A 27 -4.47 17.79 0.81
C ASN A 27 -3.36 16.80 1.14
N ILE A 28 -2.12 17.13 0.77
CA ILE A 28 -0.94 16.29 1.01
C ILE A 28 -0.85 15.82 2.47
N GLY A 29 -1.12 16.70 3.44
CA GLY A 29 -1.06 16.37 4.86
C GLY A 29 -2.11 15.33 5.25
N LEU A 30 -3.33 15.48 4.74
CA LEU A 30 -4.40 14.50 4.95
C LEU A 30 -4.07 13.15 4.30
N GLY A 31 -3.48 13.17 3.10
CA GLY A 31 -3.00 11.97 2.42
C GLY A 31 -1.93 11.22 3.22
N ILE A 32 -0.95 11.94 3.78
CA ILE A 32 0.10 11.35 4.62
C ILE A 32 -0.51 10.74 5.89
N VAL A 33 -1.38 11.46 6.59
CA VAL A 33 -2.04 10.95 7.80
C VAL A 33 -2.84 9.68 7.49
N ALA A 34 -3.62 9.69 6.41
CA ALA A 34 -4.38 8.52 5.99
C ALA A 34 -3.48 7.32 5.64
N ALA A 35 -2.35 7.58 4.98
CA ALA A 35 -1.37 6.54 4.66
C ALA A 35 -0.74 5.94 5.92
N VAL A 36 -0.40 6.76 6.93
CA VAL A 36 0.14 6.30 8.21
C VAL A 36 -0.89 5.45 8.95
N VAL A 37 -2.14 5.90 9.04
CA VAL A 37 -3.21 5.12 9.69
C VAL A 37 -3.42 3.79 8.96
N ALA A 38 -3.49 3.81 7.62
CA ALA A 38 -3.61 2.60 6.82
C ALA A 38 -2.42 1.66 7.03
N ALA A 39 -1.19 2.19 7.11
CA ALA A 39 0.02 1.43 7.35
C ALA A 39 -0.01 0.70 8.70
N LEU A 40 -0.42 1.39 9.78
CA LEU A 40 -0.51 0.79 11.12
C LEU A 40 -1.59 -0.29 11.19
N VAL A 41 -2.77 -0.03 10.61
CA VAL A 41 -3.86 -1.02 10.56
C VAL A 41 -3.46 -2.23 9.73
N ALA A 42 -2.82 -2.01 8.57
CA ALA A 42 -2.36 -3.08 7.70
C ALA A 42 -1.24 -3.90 8.34
N ALA A 43 -0.31 -3.28 9.08
CA ALA A 43 0.74 -3.98 9.82
C ALA A 43 0.14 -4.90 10.91
N ALA A 44 -0.79 -4.37 11.71
CA ALA A 44 -1.47 -5.14 12.75
C ALA A 44 -2.29 -6.30 12.15
N ALA A 45 -3.04 -6.04 11.08
CA ALA A 45 -3.80 -7.07 10.37
C ALA A 45 -2.88 -8.13 9.75
N TYR A 46 -1.79 -7.72 9.12
CA TYR A 46 -0.84 -8.65 8.51
C TYR A 46 -0.19 -9.57 9.54
N GLY A 47 0.35 -9.01 10.63
CA GLY A 47 0.94 -9.80 11.72
C GLY A 47 -0.07 -10.73 12.40
N GLY A 48 -1.28 -10.22 12.67
CA GLY A 48 -2.36 -11.01 13.27
C GLY A 48 -2.84 -12.16 12.38
N ILE A 49 -2.95 -11.93 11.05
CA ILE A 49 -3.30 -12.98 10.09
C ILE A 49 -2.22 -14.05 10.07
N MET A 50 -0.94 -13.67 10.01
CA MET A 50 0.18 -14.63 10.03
C MET A 50 0.15 -15.49 11.30
N ASN A 51 -0.17 -14.91 12.46
CA ASN A 51 -0.32 -15.65 13.72
C ASN A 51 -1.49 -16.64 13.66
N ALA A 52 -2.63 -16.21 13.12
CA ALA A 52 -3.83 -17.05 13.07
C ALA A 52 -3.70 -18.28 12.15
N ILE A 53 -2.76 -18.28 11.20
CA ILE A 53 -2.57 -19.37 10.23
C ILE A 53 -1.20 -20.04 10.34
N ASP A 54 -0.39 -19.67 11.35
CA ASP A 54 0.97 -20.16 11.59
C ASP A 54 1.89 -20.12 10.34
N ARG A 55 1.64 -19.18 9.43
CA ARG A 55 2.33 -19.13 8.13
C ARG A 55 2.43 -17.71 7.60
N GLU A 56 3.60 -17.40 7.06
CA GLU A 56 3.82 -16.15 6.33
C GLU A 56 3.11 -16.17 4.97
N VAL A 57 2.31 -15.13 4.70
CA VAL A 57 1.60 -14.95 3.44
C VAL A 57 2.28 -13.84 2.65
N GLY A 58 3.20 -14.22 1.79
CA GLY A 58 3.95 -13.28 0.95
C GLY A 58 3.11 -12.35 0.09
N TYR A 59 1.99 -12.85 -0.45
CA TYR A 59 1.07 -12.05 -1.26
C TYR A 59 0.35 -10.96 -0.46
N ALA A 60 0.29 -11.07 0.87
CA ALA A 60 -0.36 -10.05 1.70
C ALA A 60 0.40 -8.71 1.67
N ALA A 61 1.71 -8.71 1.38
CA ALA A 61 2.48 -7.49 1.19
C ALA A 61 1.93 -6.60 0.05
N ILE A 62 1.39 -7.22 -1.02
CA ILE A 62 0.69 -6.49 -2.09
C ILE A 62 -0.55 -5.80 -1.51
N GLY A 63 -1.34 -6.52 -0.70
CA GLY A 63 -2.53 -5.98 -0.06
C GLY A 63 -2.22 -4.79 0.86
N VAL A 64 -1.16 -4.91 1.68
CA VAL A 64 -0.65 -3.81 2.52
C VAL A 64 -0.30 -2.61 1.65
N GLY A 65 0.49 -2.82 0.60
CA GLY A 65 0.92 -1.74 -0.29
C GLY A 65 -0.26 -1.06 -0.98
N LEU A 66 -1.19 -1.82 -1.53
CA LEU A 66 -2.40 -1.28 -2.14
C LEU A 66 -3.22 -0.46 -1.14
N LEU A 67 -3.44 -0.94 0.09
CA LEU A 67 -4.18 -0.19 1.11
C LEU A 67 -3.51 1.15 1.43
N VAL A 68 -2.20 1.15 1.69
CA VAL A 68 -1.42 2.36 2.02
C VAL A 68 -1.40 3.34 0.86
N GLY A 69 -1.15 2.86 -0.36
CA GLY A 69 -1.11 3.69 -1.57
C GLY A 69 -2.46 4.30 -1.92
N LEU A 70 -3.54 3.50 -1.84
CA LEU A 70 -4.90 3.98 -2.07
C LEU A 70 -5.32 5.04 -1.03
N ALA A 71 -5.00 4.84 0.24
CA ALA A 71 -5.30 5.81 1.29
C ALA A 71 -4.60 7.16 1.03
N ALA A 72 -3.31 7.11 0.67
CA ALA A 72 -2.53 8.30 0.36
C ALA A 72 -3.04 9.04 -0.88
N GLY A 73 -3.24 8.31 -1.99
CA GLY A 73 -3.63 8.90 -3.27
C GLY A 73 -5.03 9.49 -3.25
N LYS A 74 -5.99 8.84 -2.58
CA LYS A 74 -7.39 9.31 -2.51
C LYS A 74 -7.53 10.65 -1.80
N LEU A 75 -6.79 10.86 -0.72
CA LEU A 75 -6.94 12.03 0.15
C LEU A 75 -5.86 13.11 -0.10
N GLY A 76 -4.71 12.70 -0.62
CA GLY A 76 -3.58 13.57 -0.88
C GLY A 76 -3.60 14.30 -2.23
N GLY A 77 -4.37 13.80 -3.21
CA GLY A 77 -4.50 14.41 -4.53
C GLY A 77 -3.22 14.31 -5.38
N ARG A 78 -3.11 15.16 -6.40
CA ARG A 78 -2.03 15.08 -7.40
C ARG A 78 -0.73 15.70 -6.89
N ASN A 79 0.01 14.93 -6.08
CA ASN A 79 1.33 15.32 -5.57
C ASN A 79 2.38 14.22 -5.80
N PRO A 80 3.52 14.54 -6.47
CA PRO A 80 4.54 13.55 -6.82
C PRO A 80 5.27 12.94 -5.62
N VAL A 81 5.17 13.55 -4.44
CA VAL A 81 5.79 13.06 -3.20
C VAL A 81 4.99 11.91 -2.58
N LEU A 82 3.66 11.88 -2.77
CA LEU A 82 2.79 10.87 -2.13
C LEU A 82 3.14 9.43 -2.53
N PRO A 83 3.37 9.08 -3.81
CA PRO A 83 3.77 7.73 -4.17
C PRO A 83 5.04 7.25 -3.47
N VAL A 84 6.02 8.14 -3.29
CA VAL A 84 7.28 7.82 -2.60
C VAL A 84 7.04 7.60 -1.11
N ILE A 85 6.28 8.49 -0.46
CA ILE A 85 5.92 8.32 0.95
C ILE A 85 5.13 7.02 1.17
N SER A 86 4.17 6.72 0.30
CA SER A 86 3.40 5.47 0.36
C SER A 86 4.27 4.23 0.24
N ALA A 87 5.27 4.26 -0.64
CA ALA A 87 6.21 3.15 -0.79
C ALA A 87 6.99 2.92 0.51
N VAL A 88 7.56 3.98 1.10
CA VAL A 88 8.31 3.90 2.36
C VAL A 88 7.42 3.42 3.50
N LEU A 89 6.21 3.98 3.64
CA LEU A 89 5.26 3.58 4.66
C LEU A 89 4.81 2.12 4.49
N SER A 90 4.62 1.66 3.26
CA SER A 90 4.26 0.26 3.01
C SER A 90 5.38 -0.70 3.36
N ILE A 91 6.64 -0.36 3.02
CA ILE A 91 7.80 -1.18 3.42
C ILE A 91 7.85 -1.26 4.94
N GLY A 92 7.71 -0.12 5.62
CA GLY A 92 7.64 -0.06 7.07
C GLY A 92 6.48 -0.88 7.65
N ALA A 93 5.29 -0.83 7.04
CA ALA A 93 4.11 -1.56 7.49
C ALA A 93 4.29 -3.09 7.38
N VAL A 94 4.82 -3.57 6.25
CA VAL A 94 5.09 -4.99 6.04
C VAL A 94 6.11 -5.48 7.08
N TYR A 95 7.21 -4.75 7.25
CA TYR A 95 8.22 -5.06 8.25
C TYR A 95 7.66 -5.07 9.68
N LEU A 96 6.89 -4.04 10.05
CA LEU A 96 6.25 -3.97 11.37
C LEU A 96 5.24 -5.11 11.58
N GLY A 97 4.53 -5.54 10.54
CA GLY A 97 3.65 -6.70 10.61
C GLY A 97 4.40 -8.01 10.88
N GLN A 98 5.59 -8.18 10.29
CA GLN A 98 6.45 -9.33 10.57
C GLN A 98 6.98 -9.31 12.02
N LEU A 99 7.43 -8.14 12.52
CA LEU A 99 7.83 -8.01 13.92
C LEU A 99 6.67 -8.29 14.88
N PHE A 100 5.47 -7.82 14.54
CA PHE A 100 4.28 -8.05 15.34
C PHE A 100 3.88 -9.53 15.34
N PHE A 101 4.00 -10.23 14.21
CA PHE A 101 3.83 -11.69 14.15
C PHE A 101 4.81 -12.42 15.07
N ILE A 102 6.10 -12.09 15.02
CA ILE A 102 7.11 -12.68 15.93
C ILE A 102 6.72 -12.45 17.39
N ALA A 103 6.27 -11.24 17.72
CA ALA A 103 5.85 -10.90 19.07
C ALA A 103 4.61 -11.70 19.52
N LEU A 104 3.63 -11.90 18.63
CA LEU A 104 2.43 -12.72 18.90
C LEU A 104 2.80 -14.18 19.12
N VAL A 105 3.64 -14.74 18.25
CA VAL A 105 4.13 -16.12 18.39
C VAL A 105 4.85 -16.31 19.72
N MET A 106 5.72 -15.39 20.13
CA MET A 106 6.38 -15.47 21.43
C MET A 106 5.43 -15.30 22.62
N ALA A 107 4.42 -14.45 22.50
CA ALA A 107 3.38 -14.30 23.51
C ALA A 107 2.60 -15.63 23.69
N ASP A 108 2.26 -16.28 22.59
CA ASP A 108 1.53 -17.55 22.57
C ASP A 108 2.35 -18.72 23.12
N TYR A 109 3.65 -18.77 22.83
CA TYR A 109 4.58 -19.74 23.42
C TYR A 109 4.81 -19.50 24.91
N GLY A 110 5.05 -18.25 25.31
CA GLY A 110 5.32 -17.87 26.69
C GLY A 110 4.08 -17.85 27.59
N LYS A 111 2.88 -17.90 27.01
CA LYS A 111 1.60 -17.68 27.71
C LYS A 111 1.57 -16.35 28.47
N ILE A 112 2.15 -15.31 27.85
CA ILE A 112 2.25 -13.94 28.38
C ILE A 112 1.61 -12.94 27.41
N GLY A 113 1.44 -11.68 27.82
CA GLY A 113 0.95 -10.65 26.91
C GLY A 113 2.01 -10.18 25.91
N VAL A 114 1.57 -9.68 24.75
CA VAL A 114 2.49 -9.04 23.77
C VAL A 114 3.24 -7.86 24.40
N GLY A 115 2.61 -7.13 25.33
CA GLY A 115 3.28 -6.07 26.09
C GLY A 115 4.45 -6.57 26.92
N ASP A 116 4.31 -7.77 27.52
CA ASP A 116 5.38 -8.40 28.29
C ASP A 116 6.53 -8.81 27.37
N VAL A 117 6.22 -9.42 26.21
CA VAL A 117 7.22 -9.75 25.17
C VAL A 117 7.99 -8.50 24.75
N LEU A 118 7.29 -7.41 24.45
CA LEU A 118 7.92 -6.15 24.05
C LEU A 118 8.79 -5.56 25.15
N SER A 119 8.42 -5.71 26.43
CA SER A 119 9.22 -5.20 27.55
C SER A 119 10.46 -6.05 27.85
N GLN A 120 10.37 -7.37 27.70
CA GLN A 120 11.45 -8.31 28.01
C GLN A 120 12.44 -8.48 26.85
N VAL A 121 11.93 -8.67 25.64
CA VAL A 121 12.72 -8.91 24.42
C VAL A 121 13.13 -7.59 23.77
N GLY A 122 12.24 -6.59 23.83
CA GLY A 122 12.45 -5.32 23.15
C GLY A 122 12.35 -5.42 21.63
N ILE A 123 12.23 -4.25 20.98
CA ILE A 123 12.22 -4.15 19.52
C ILE A 123 13.54 -4.65 18.92
N GLY A 124 14.67 -4.47 19.63
CA GLY A 124 15.98 -4.97 19.22
C GLY A 124 16.00 -6.49 19.06
N GLY A 125 15.54 -7.23 20.09
CA GLY A 125 15.49 -8.69 20.03
C GLY A 125 14.50 -9.21 19.00
N LEU A 126 13.35 -8.56 18.82
CA LEU A 126 12.42 -8.91 17.74
C LEU A 126 13.05 -8.73 16.36
N ASN A 127 13.81 -7.65 16.17
CA ASN A 127 14.52 -7.37 14.92
C ASN A 127 15.66 -8.37 14.69
N ASP A 128 16.37 -8.81 15.72
CA ASP A 128 17.41 -9.83 15.58
C ASP A 128 16.79 -11.17 15.19
N LEU A 129 15.67 -11.54 15.81
CA LEU A 129 14.91 -12.73 15.41
C LEU A 129 14.37 -12.62 13.98
N TRP A 130 13.90 -11.44 13.58
CA TRP A 130 13.50 -11.20 12.19
C TRP A 130 14.67 -11.41 11.23
N LYS A 131 15.86 -10.87 11.52
CA LYS A 131 17.04 -11.06 10.67
C LYS A 131 17.48 -12.51 10.57
N GLU A 132 17.36 -13.27 11.66
CA GLU A 132 17.71 -14.70 11.69
C GLU A 132 16.77 -15.54 10.82
N ASN A 133 15.50 -15.13 10.71
CA ASN A 133 14.48 -15.83 9.92
C ASN A 133 14.25 -15.24 8.52
N ALA A 134 14.72 -14.01 8.28
CA ALA A 134 14.53 -13.33 7.01
C ALA A 134 15.31 -14.05 5.91
N ASP A 135 14.57 -14.51 4.90
CA ASP A 135 15.14 -15.06 3.70
C ASP A 135 15.12 -14.01 2.57
N PHE A 136 15.65 -14.38 1.40
CA PHE A 136 15.59 -13.52 0.22
C PHE A 136 14.15 -13.08 -0.11
N MET A 137 13.16 -13.95 0.12
CA MET A 137 11.78 -13.68 -0.20
C MET A 137 11.16 -12.61 0.71
N SER A 138 11.56 -12.54 1.98
CA SER A 138 11.16 -11.46 2.89
C SER A 138 11.50 -10.08 2.30
N TYR A 139 12.71 -9.92 1.75
CA TYR A 139 13.12 -8.67 1.10
C TYR A 139 12.37 -8.41 -0.21
N VAL A 140 12.06 -9.45 -0.97
CA VAL A 140 11.22 -9.34 -2.17
C VAL A 140 9.81 -8.85 -1.79
N PHE A 141 9.20 -9.37 -0.73
CA PHE A 141 7.88 -8.94 -0.27
C PHE A 141 7.87 -7.49 0.22
N LEU A 142 8.93 -7.05 0.93
CA LEU A 142 9.12 -5.64 1.26
C LEU A 142 9.14 -4.77 -0.02
N GLY A 143 9.93 -5.16 -1.00
CA GLY A 143 10.02 -4.45 -2.29
C GLY A 143 8.69 -4.41 -3.05
N ILE A 144 7.99 -5.54 -3.14
CA ILE A 144 6.68 -5.65 -3.81
C ILE A 144 5.64 -4.80 -3.10
N GLY A 145 5.60 -4.79 -1.76
CA GLY A 145 4.71 -3.92 -1.00
C GLY A 145 4.95 -2.45 -1.32
N GLY A 146 6.22 -2.02 -1.30
CA GLY A 146 6.60 -0.66 -1.69
C GLY A 146 6.19 -0.31 -3.13
N PHE A 147 6.45 -1.21 -4.08
CA PHE A 147 6.08 -1.02 -5.49
C PHE A 147 4.56 -0.94 -5.69
N ALA A 148 3.80 -1.82 -5.04
CA ALA A 148 2.34 -1.81 -5.08
C ALA A 148 1.77 -0.50 -4.51
N ALA A 149 2.34 -0.02 -3.40
CA ALA A 149 1.94 1.25 -2.79
C ALA A 149 2.23 2.45 -3.68
N PHE A 150 3.43 2.49 -4.28
CA PHE A 150 3.79 3.54 -5.24
C PHE A 150 2.83 3.56 -6.42
N GLY A 151 2.60 2.40 -7.04
CA GLY A 151 1.72 2.28 -8.20
C GLY A 151 0.28 2.65 -7.88
N ALA A 152 -0.25 2.21 -6.74
CA ALA A 152 -1.60 2.53 -6.30
C ALA A 152 -1.78 4.02 -6.00
N ALA A 153 -0.84 4.62 -5.27
CA ALA A 153 -0.85 6.05 -4.98
C ALA A 153 -0.82 6.88 -6.27
N LYS A 154 0.14 6.58 -7.17
CA LYS A 154 0.30 7.26 -8.44
C LYS A 154 -0.96 7.18 -9.30
N LYS A 155 -1.51 5.96 -9.48
CA LYS A 155 -2.68 5.72 -10.33
C LYS A 155 -3.94 6.42 -9.85
N VAL A 156 -4.09 6.62 -8.54
CA VAL A 156 -5.26 7.32 -7.98
C VAL A 156 -5.05 8.83 -7.94
N SER A 157 -3.82 9.29 -7.86
CA SER A 157 -3.47 10.71 -7.87
C SER A 157 -3.45 11.34 -9.28
N ASP A 158 -3.21 10.54 -10.32
CA ASP A 158 -3.21 10.95 -11.73
C ASP A 158 -4.63 11.32 -12.23
#